data_AF-A0AAP9DY28-F1
#
_entry.id   AF-A0AAP9DY28-F1
#
_cell.length_a   1.000
_cell.length_b   1.000
_cell.length_c   1.000
_cell.angle_alpha   90.00
_cell.angle_beta   90.00
_cell.angle_gamma   90.00
#
_symmetry.space_group_name_H-M   'P 1'
#
loop_
_entity.id
_entity.type
_entity.pdbx_description
1 polymer ?
#
loop_
_entity_poly.entity_id
_entity_poly.type
_entity_poly.pdbx_seq_one_letter_code
_entity_poly.pdbx_strand_id
1 'polypeptide(L)'
;MMYICQIELNDITPKIWRQFQFHADVTFDQLHNIIQTVMGWENYHLYEFRLGSTRISLPDPNLPDEGRQLNARKETVEQHVNREKTAFSYLYDFGDGWEHTITVMSIQTEECLLPLCLEGERSCPPEDVGGVPGYCHMAEALSDPRHDQHAMFKDWLTEGYDPEHFSCDEVNVELREQGSKLVPQSRRKQPVKLTKAGLNKHLKQLSREELMELVKDGYGASKDMQRFLAARLIGKEAVESLFHEYRDKIKQEFFPERGHAKLRLQEAKNAIAEFKKLTGSVKHTLELKLVYVELSVLFSNTYGDIDARFYDQLMSMYEDVIDILNEHETAELFHEYKERIEAAAWNAAGFGWGVHEVMMDLYDDIRWK
;
A
#
# COMPACT_ATOMS: atom_id res chain seq x y z
N MET A 1 -6.55 -22.48 -18.86
CA MET A 1 -5.29 -23.11 -19.33
C MET A 1 -4.28 -23.01 -18.21
N MET A 2 -3.49 -24.06 -18.02
CA MET A 2 -2.47 -24.17 -16.98
C MET A 2 -1.09 -24.26 -17.63
N TYR A 3 -0.14 -23.54 -17.07
CA TYR A 3 1.27 -23.57 -17.48
C TYR A 3 2.05 -24.35 -16.44
N ILE A 4 2.94 -25.24 -16.91
CA ILE A 4 3.98 -25.86 -16.08
C ILE A 4 5.32 -25.29 -16.56
N CYS A 5 6.04 -24.63 -15.67
CA CYS A 5 7.32 -24.01 -15.96
C CYS A 5 8.42 -24.59 -15.06
N GLN A 6 9.63 -24.64 -15.60
CA GLN A 6 10.85 -24.85 -14.83
C GLN A 6 11.63 -23.54 -14.79
N ILE A 7 12.04 -23.11 -13.60
CA ILE A 7 12.97 -22.00 -13.40
C ILE A 7 14.31 -22.56 -12.90
N GLU A 8 15.39 -22.07 -13.45
CA GLU A 8 16.76 -22.38 -13.03
C GLU A 8 17.49 -21.07 -12.72
N LEU A 9 18.22 -21.04 -11.60
CA LEU A 9 19.13 -19.94 -11.28
C LEU A 9 20.43 -20.14 -12.08
N ASN A 10 20.83 -19.11 -12.83
CA ASN A 10 22.00 -19.17 -13.71
C ASN A 10 23.31 -19.12 -12.91
N ASP A 11 24.39 -19.61 -13.54
CA ASP A 11 25.78 -19.50 -13.06
C ASP A 11 26.10 -20.12 -11.68
N ILE A 12 25.20 -20.95 -11.13
CA ILE A 12 25.43 -21.73 -9.91
C ILE A 12 25.48 -23.23 -10.22
N THR A 13 26.45 -23.93 -9.62
CA THR A 13 26.62 -25.38 -9.71
C THR A 13 26.86 -25.97 -8.30
N PRO A 14 26.16 -27.05 -7.90
CA PRO A 14 25.03 -27.73 -8.57
C PRO A 14 23.83 -26.81 -8.86
N LYS A 15 22.93 -27.22 -9.77
CA LYS A 15 21.80 -26.34 -10.15
C LYS A 15 20.84 -26.11 -8.99
N ILE A 16 20.31 -24.89 -8.90
CA ILE A 16 19.16 -24.54 -8.05
C ILE A 16 17.97 -24.31 -8.97
N TRP A 17 16.88 -25.05 -8.78
CA TRP A 17 15.77 -25.05 -9.72
C TRP A 17 14.43 -25.40 -9.08
N ARG A 18 13.33 -24.99 -9.72
CA ARG A 18 11.95 -25.33 -9.34
C ARG A 18 11.13 -25.66 -10.57
N GLN A 19 10.23 -26.62 -10.46
CA GLN A 19 9.12 -26.80 -11.38
C GLN A 19 7.82 -26.46 -10.67
N PHE A 20 7.00 -25.63 -11.30
CA PHE A 20 5.76 -25.13 -10.71
C PHE A 20 4.71 -24.87 -11.78
N GLN A 21 3.44 -24.94 -11.37
CA GLN A 21 2.30 -24.65 -12.23
C GLN A 21 1.59 -23.37 -11.81
N PHE A 22 0.96 -22.71 -12.78
CA PHE A 22 0.12 -21.54 -12.55
C PHE A 22 -0.88 -21.35 -13.70
N HIS A 23 -1.88 -20.48 -13.48
CA HIS A 23 -2.91 -20.22 -14.47
C HIS A 23 -2.39 -19.31 -15.59
N ALA A 24 -2.73 -19.59 -16.85
CA ALA A 24 -2.27 -18.85 -18.03
C ALA A 24 -2.46 -17.32 -17.97
N ASP A 25 -3.56 -16.91 -17.35
CA ASP A 25 -4.05 -15.54 -17.23
C ASP A 25 -3.39 -14.74 -16.07
N VAL A 26 -2.30 -15.24 -15.48
CA VAL A 26 -1.51 -14.48 -14.51
C VAL A 26 -0.72 -13.37 -15.21
N THR A 27 -0.62 -12.22 -14.56
CA THR A 27 0.27 -11.15 -15.03
C THR A 27 1.74 -11.48 -14.75
N PHE A 28 2.67 -10.82 -15.44
CA PHE A 28 4.10 -10.98 -15.13
C PHE A 28 4.44 -10.54 -13.69
N ASP A 29 3.71 -9.57 -13.12
CA ASP A 29 3.83 -9.20 -11.70
C ASP A 29 3.32 -10.30 -10.76
N GLN A 30 2.28 -11.04 -11.15
CA GLN A 30 1.84 -12.21 -10.41
C GLN A 30 2.82 -13.37 -10.55
N LEU A 31 3.36 -13.60 -11.74
CA LEU A 31 4.43 -14.58 -11.97
C LEU A 31 5.66 -14.27 -11.12
N HIS A 32 6.07 -12.99 -11.02
CA HIS A 32 7.13 -12.54 -10.12
C HIS A 32 6.85 -12.97 -8.67
N ASN A 33 5.67 -12.69 -8.13
CA ASN A 33 5.33 -13.08 -6.76
C ASN A 33 5.32 -14.62 -6.57
N ILE A 34 4.89 -15.37 -7.58
CA ILE A 34 4.98 -16.84 -7.58
C ILE A 34 6.46 -17.27 -7.53
N ILE A 35 7.32 -16.67 -8.35
CA ILE A 35 8.76 -16.95 -8.41
C ILE A 35 9.41 -16.67 -7.06
N GLN A 36 9.15 -15.51 -6.46
CA GLN A 36 9.67 -15.14 -5.14
C GLN A 36 9.32 -16.20 -4.10
N THR A 37 8.07 -16.68 -4.10
CA THR A 37 7.64 -17.74 -3.17
C THR A 37 8.34 -19.08 -3.45
N VAL A 38 8.40 -19.54 -4.71
CA VAL A 38 9.03 -20.85 -5.01
C VAL A 38 10.54 -20.83 -4.86
N MET A 39 11.18 -19.67 -5.02
CA MET A 39 12.61 -19.50 -4.81
C MET A 39 12.96 -19.21 -3.34
N GLY A 40 12.01 -18.80 -2.50
CA GLY A 40 12.25 -18.50 -1.09
C GLY A 40 12.89 -17.12 -0.87
N TRP A 41 12.45 -16.13 -1.64
CA TRP A 41 12.90 -14.74 -1.56
C TRP A 41 11.83 -13.80 -1.04
N GLU A 42 12.27 -12.65 -0.53
CA GLU A 42 11.46 -11.74 0.29
C GLU A 42 10.90 -10.55 -0.49
N ASN A 43 11.18 -10.48 -1.81
CA ASN A 43 10.64 -9.49 -2.73
C ASN A 43 10.99 -8.03 -2.33
N TYR A 44 12.24 -7.79 -1.91
CA TYR A 44 12.74 -6.47 -1.54
C TYR A 44 13.22 -5.64 -2.73
N HIS A 45 13.62 -6.30 -3.82
CA HIS A 45 14.34 -5.65 -4.91
C HIS A 45 13.52 -5.56 -6.21
N LEU A 46 14.04 -4.74 -7.14
CA LEU A 46 13.47 -4.61 -8.48
C LEU A 46 13.65 -5.91 -9.29
N TYR A 47 12.80 -6.09 -10.29
CA TYR A 47 12.84 -7.24 -11.17
C TYR A 47 12.51 -6.86 -12.62
N GLU A 48 12.94 -7.70 -13.56
CA GLU A 48 12.50 -7.66 -14.96
C GLU A 48 12.41 -9.04 -15.60
N PHE A 49 11.51 -9.17 -16.56
CA PHE A 49 11.47 -10.29 -17.50
C PHE A 49 11.94 -9.83 -18.87
N ARG A 50 12.68 -10.69 -19.58
CA ARG A 50 13.11 -10.42 -20.96
C ARG A 50 12.72 -11.55 -21.90
N LEU A 51 11.92 -11.19 -22.91
CA LEU A 51 11.46 -12.08 -23.99
C LEU A 51 11.99 -11.54 -25.32
N GLY A 52 13.15 -12.05 -25.75
CA GLY A 52 13.86 -11.50 -26.90
C GLY A 52 14.23 -10.04 -26.66
N SER A 53 13.72 -9.13 -27.49
CA SER A 53 13.90 -7.68 -27.33
C SER A 53 12.85 -7.00 -26.44
N THR A 54 11.85 -7.73 -25.95
CA THR A 54 10.78 -7.18 -25.12
C THR A 54 11.18 -7.27 -23.65
N ARG A 55 11.11 -6.12 -22.96
CA ARG A 55 11.35 -5.98 -21.52
C ARG A 55 10.02 -5.78 -20.81
N ILE A 56 9.74 -6.59 -19.79
CA ILE A 56 8.51 -6.49 -18.99
C ILE A 56 8.90 -6.32 -17.53
N SER A 57 8.53 -5.19 -16.93
CA SER A 57 8.84 -4.86 -15.53
C SER A 57 7.84 -3.86 -14.96
N LEU A 58 8.00 -3.47 -13.70
CA LEU A 58 7.22 -2.37 -13.15
C LEU A 58 7.69 -1.03 -13.75
N PRO A 59 6.77 -0.08 -14.04
CA PRO A 59 7.16 1.25 -14.51
C PRO A 59 7.98 1.96 -13.43
N ASP A 60 9.14 2.49 -13.80
CA ASP A 60 9.95 3.35 -12.95
C ASP A 60 9.86 4.79 -13.47
N PRO A 61 9.31 5.74 -12.70
CA PRO A 61 9.19 7.14 -13.13
C PRO A 61 10.55 7.84 -13.29
N ASN A 62 11.65 7.27 -12.78
CA ASN A 62 12.98 7.87 -12.79
C ASN A 62 13.89 7.30 -13.90
N LEU A 63 13.47 6.24 -14.59
CA LEU A 63 14.25 5.67 -15.70
C LEU A 63 13.70 6.17 -17.04
N PRO A 64 14.57 6.65 -17.96
CA PRO A 64 14.15 6.96 -19.32
C PRO A 64 13.63 5.70 -20.03
N ASP A 65 12.58 5.84 -20.82
CA ASP A 65 11.95 4.75 -21.58
C ASP A 65 12.86 4.33 -22.74
N GLU A 66 13.92 3.58 -22.41
CA GLU A 66 14.87 3.04 -23.37
C GLU A 66 14.33 1.74 -23.99
N GLY A 67 13.30 1.87 -24.82
CA GLY A 67 12.77 0.78 -25.66
C GLY A 67 11.29 0.48 -25.45
N ARG A 68 10.86 -0.71 -25.88
CA ARG A 68 9.47 -1.18 -25.69
C ARG A 68 9.36 -1.84 -24.31
N GLN A 69 9.37 -1.05 -23.24
CA GLN A 69 9.09 -1.55 -21.90
C GLN A 69 7.58 -1.74 -21.72
N LEU A 70 7.16 -2.93 -21.30
CA LEU A 70 5.77 -3.23 -20.99
C LEU A 70 5.57 -3.35 -19.47
N ASN A 71 4.35 -3.07 -19.02
CA ASN A 71 4.01 -3.02 -17.60
C ASN A 71 3.62 -4.41 -17.07
N ALA A 72 4.44 -4.96 -16.16
CA ALA A 72 4.24 -6.30 -15.58
C ALA A 72 2.88 -6.50 -14.87
N ARG A 73 2.22 -5.43 -14.41
CA ARG A 73 0.87 -5.51 -13.80
C ARG A 73 -0.26 -5.63 -14.82
N LYS A 74 0.02 -5.43 -16.11
CA LYS A 74 -0.98 -5.42 -17.20
C LYS A 74 -0.78 -6.56 -18.19
N GLU A 75 0.46 -6.91 -18.48
CA GLU A 75 0.78 -7.97 -19.43
C GLU A 75 0.61 -9.35 -18.77
N THR A 76 -0.11 -10.26 -19.43
CA THR A 76 -0.29 -11.65 -18.98
C THR A 76 0.73 -12.58 -19.63
N VAL A 77 1.08 -13.68 -18.95
CA VAL A 77 2.05 -14.65 -19.48
C VAL A 77 1.56 -15.24 -20.81
N GLU A 78 0.27 -15.58 -20.92
CA GLU A 78 -0.29 -16.14 -22.15
C GLU A 78 -0.24 -15.22 -23.38
N GLN A 79 -0.24 -13.89 -23.19
CA GLN A 79 -0.11 -12.92 -24.28
C GLN A 79 1.25 -13.00 -24.97
N HIS A 80 2.29 -13.35 -24.20
CA HIS A 80 3.68 -13.30 -24.65
C HIS A 80 4.30 -14.68 -24.83
N VAL A 81 3.81 -15.69 -24.13
CA VAL A 81 4.35 -17.05 -24.13
C VAL A 81 3.25 -18.06 -24.44
N ASN A 82 3.18 -18.53 -25.68
CA ASN A 82 2.12 -19.41 -26.18
C ASN A 82 2.61 -20.74 -26.77
N ARG A 83 3.89 -21.07 -26.58
CA ARG A 83 4.51 -22.31 -27.07
C ARG A 83 5.29 -22.99 -25.97
N GLU A 84 5.11 -24.30 -25.85
CA GLU A 84 5.98 -25.16 -25.06
C GLU A 84 7.44 -25.04 -25.53
N LYS A 85 8.37 -25.28 -24.60
CA LYS A 85 9.82 -25.13 -24.77
C LYS A 85 10.29 -23.70 -25.04
N THR A 86 9.41 -22.71 -24.91
CA THR A 86 9.82 -21.31 -24.91
C THR A 86 10.59 -21.03 -23.63
N ALA A 87 11.78 -20.43 -23.77
CA ALA A 87 12.58 -19.96 -22.65
C ALA A 87 12.69 -18.43 -22.65
N PHE A 88 12.70 -17.83 -21.47
CA PHE A 88 12.87 -16.40 -21.27
C PHE A 88 13.59 -16.13 -19.94
N SER A 89 14.20 -14.94 -19.81
CA SER A 89 14.96 -14.62 -18.60
C SER A 89 14.13 -13.83 -17.60
N TYR A 90 14.47 -14.03 -16.33
CA TYR A 90 13.98 -13.28 -15.19
C TYR A 90 15.17 -12.82 -14.36
N LEU A 91 15.30 -11.51 -14.21
CA LEU A 91 16.33 -10.87 -13.40
C LEU A 91 15.68 -10.33 -12.14
N TYR A 92 16.21 -10.72 -10.98
CA TYR A 92 15.82 -10.21 -9.67
C TYR A 92 17.03 -9.57 -8.99
N ASP A 93 16.77 -8.44 -8.33
CA ASP A 93 17.78 -7.55 -7.76
C ASP A 93 18.78 -7.01 -8.80
N PHE A 94 18.64 -5.73 -9.13
CA PHE A 94 19.55 -5.08 -10.09
C PHE A 94 20.92 -4.76 -9.47
N GLY A 95 21.06 -4.88 -8.15
CA GLY A 95 22.35 -4.83 -7.45
C GLY A 95 23.09 -6.17 -7.59
N ASP A 96 22.54 -7.22 -6.99
CA ASP A 96 23.18 -8.55 -6.94
C ASP A 96 23.10 -9.34 -8.26
N GLY A 97 22.13 -9.02 -9.12
CA GLY A 97 22.06 -9.53 -10.49
C GLY A 97 21.61 -10.98 -10.61
N TRP A 98 20.59 -11.41 -9.85
CA TRP A 98 20.12 -12.80 -9.88
C TRP A 98 19.36 -13.13 -11.18
N GLU A 99 20.09 -13.67 -12.16
CA GLU A 99 19.54 -14.11 -13.43
C GLU A 99 19.01 -15.54 -13.40
N HIS A 100 17.81 -15.71 -13.94
CA HIS A 100 17.15 -17.00 -14.07
C HIS A 100 16.75 -17.26 -15.50
N THR A 101 16.74 -18.53 -15.85
CA THR A 101 16.12 -19.01 -17.08
C THR A 101 14.81 -19.71 -16.73
N ILE A 102 13.69 -19.22 -17.26
CA ILE A 102 12.37 -19.84 -17.14
C ILE A 102 12.03 -20.53 -18.45
N THR A 103 11.71 -21.83 -18.40
CA THR A 103 11.31 -22.64 -19.55
C THR A 103 9.90 -23.16 -19.37
N VAL A 104 9.03 -22.94 -20.37
CA VAL A 104 7.68 -23.52 -20.38
C VAL A 104 7.76 -24.99 -20.76
N MET A 105 7.49 -25.87 -19.81
CA MET A 105 7.58 -27.31 -20.01
C MET A 105 6.32 -27.87 -20.68
N SER A 106 5.15 -27.41 -20.24
CA SER A 106 3.86 -27.82 -20.82
C SER A 106 2.80 -26.74 -20.70
N ILE A 107 1.90 -26.69 -21.69
CA ILE A 107 0.69 -25.85 -21.67
C ILE A 107 -0.53 -26.78 -21.77
N GLN A 108 -1.33 -26.83 -20.71
CA GLN A 108 -2.46 -27.74 -20.59
C GLN A 108 -3.80 -26.98 -20.67
N THR A 109 -4.81 -27.62 -21.25
CA THR A 109 -6.16 -27.06 -21.36
C THR A 109 -6.94 -27.13 -20.06
N GLU A 110 -6.56 -28.05 -19.16
CA GLU A 110 -7.11 -28.15 -17.81
C GLU A 110 -6.89 -26.84 -17.03
N GLU A 111 -7.83 -26.52 -16.14
CA GLU A 111 -7.75 -25.31 -15.33
C GLU A 111 -7.14 -25.62 -13.97
N CYS A 112 -6.14 -24.83 -13.57
CA CYS A 112 -5.70 -24.74 -12.18
C CYS A 112 -6.28 -23.49 -11.51
N LEU A 113 -6.69 -23.63 -10.24
CA LEU A 113 -7.17 -22.49 -9.46
C LEU A 113 -6.06 -21.74 -8.73
N LEU A 114 -5.01 -22.44 -8.28
CA LEU A 114 -3.92 -21.89 -7.49
C LEU A 114 -2.57 -22.34 -8.07
N PRO A 115 -1.50 -21.52 -7.92
CA PRO A 115 -0.15 -21.97 -8.19
C PRO A 115 0.24 -23.13 -7.28
N LEU A 116 1.08 -24.03 -7.78
CA LEU A 116 1.57 -25.19 -7.03
C LEU A 116 3.02 -25.48 -7.46
N CYS A 117 3.91 -25.61 -6.49
CA CYS A 117 5.24 -26.16 -6.69
C CYS A 117 5.15 -27.68 -6.78
N LEU A 118 5.71 -28.23 -7.85
CA LEU A 118 5.63 -29.65 -8.20
C LEU A 118 6.88 -30.41 -7.75
N GLU A 119 8.04 -29.82 -7.97
CA GLU A 119 9.36 -30.38 -7.64
C GLU A 119 10.43 -29.27 -7.67
N GLY A 120 11.62 -29.57 -7.19
CA GLY A 120 12.75 -28.65 -7.15
C GLY A 120 13.87 -29.19 -6.27
N GLU A 121 15.01 -28.51 -6.28
CA GLU A 121 16.17 -28.90 -5.48
C GLU A 121 16.95 -27.66 -5.01
N ARG A 122 17.53 -27.78 -3.80
CA ARG A 122 18.44 -26.82 -3.14
C ARG A 122 17.79 -25.49 -2.76
N SER A 123 18.28 -24.85 -1.70
CA SER A 123 17.83 -23.51 -1.30
C SER A 123 18.45 -22.45 -2.21
N CYS A 124 17.72 -21.36 -2.44
CA CYS A 124 18.29 -20.21 -3.15
C CYS A 124 19.29 -19.46 -2.27
N PRO A 125 20.21 -18.67 -2.87
CA PRO A 125 21.06 -17.78 -2.13
C PRO A 125 20.24 -16.84 -1.23
N PRO A 126 20.71 -16.53 -0.01
CA PRO A 126 20.07 -15.53 0.84
C PRO A 126 20.06 -14.16 0.17
N GLU A 127 19.07 -13.32 0.52
CA GLU A 127 19.01 -11.92 0.10
C GLU A 127 20.31 -11.18 0.50
N ASP A 128 20.73 -10.22 -0.33
CA ASP A 128 21.90 -9.34 -0.10
C ASP A 128 23.26 -10.04 0.12
N VAL A 129 23.43 -11.31 -0.29
CA VAL A 129 24.70 -12.02 -0.15
C VAL A 129 25.78 -11.53 -1.14
N GLY A 130 25.43 -10.67 -2.10
CA GLY A 130 26.37 -10.08 -3.07
C GLY A 130 26.44 -10.84 -4.39
N GLY A 131 25.30 -11.31 -4.89
CA GLY A 131 25.17 -12.03 -6.15
C GLY A 131 25.87 -13.39 -6.15
N VAL A 132 26.02 -13.97 -7.35
CA VAL A 132 26.68 -15.28 -7.54
C VAL A 132 28.08 -15.34 -6.91
N PRO A 133 28.96 -14.32 -7.06
CA PRO A 133 30.28 -14.34 -6.42
C PRO A 133 30.20 -14.37 -4.90
N GLY A 134 29.30 -13.57 -4.31
CA GLY A 134 29.09 -13.52 -2.88
C GLY A 134 28.56 -14.84 -2.31
N TYR A 135 27.59 -15.45 -2.99
CA TYR A 135 27.07 -16.77 -2.61
C TYR A 135 28.13 -17.87 -2.67
N CYS A 136 28.92 -17.93 -3.75
CA CYS A 136 30.01 -18.90 -3.88
C CYS A 136 31.05 -18.74 -2.77
N HIS A 137 31.40 -17.50 -2.45
CA HIS A 137 32.33 -17.18 -1.36
C HIS A 137 31.79 -17.58 0.01
N MET A 138 30.50 -17.30 0.27
CA MET A 138 29.82 -17.74 1.49
C MET A 138 29.82 -19.27 1.60
N ALA A 139 29.46 -19.99 0.52
CA ALA A 139 29.43 -21.45 0.51
C ALA A 139 30.82 -22.06 0.76
N GLU A 140 31.87 -21.48 0.18
CA GLU A 140 33.26 -21.88 0.44
C GLU A 140 33.63 -21.67 1.91
N ALA A 141 33.35 -20.49 2.47
CA ALA A 141 33.64 -20.17 3.86
C ALA A 141 32.88 -21.08 4.86
N LEU A 142 31.64 -21.44 4.56
CA LEU A 142 30.85 -22.36 5.40
C LEU A 142 31.35 -23.81 5.34
N SER A 143 31.98 -24.20 4.24
CA SER A 143 32.48 -25.57 4.05
C SER A 143 33.75 -25.88 4.85
N ASP A 144 34.58 -24.87 5.20
CA ASP A 144 35.76 -25.03 6.08
C ASP A 144 35.56 -24.27 7.40
N PRO A 145 35.36 -24.96 8.54
CA PRO A 145 35.28 -24.34 9.86
C PRO A 145 36.49 -23.49 10.28
N ARG A 146 37.62 -23.60 9.55
CA ARG A 146 38.84 -22.81 9.79
C ARG A 146 38.95 -21.59 8.87
N HIS A 147 38.02 -21.41 7.94
CA HIS A 147 37.99 -20.21 7.10
C HIS A 147 37.79 -18.98 7.99
N ASP A 148 38.53 -17.91 7.70
CA ASP A 148 38.55 -16.69 8.52
C ASP A 148 37.17 -16.03 8.65
N GLN A 149 36.36 -16.12 7.59
CA GLN A 149 34.97 -15.62 7.55
C GLN A 149 33.89 -16.64 7.90
N HIS A 150 34.24 -17.87 8.32
CA HIS A 150 33.25 -18.91 8.67
C HIS A 150 32.26 -18.44 9.74
N ALA A 151 32.78 -17.92 10.86
CA ALA A 151 31.95 -17.45 11.97
C ALA A 151 31.07 -16.25 11.57
N MET A 152 31.62 -15.32 10.76
CA MET A 152 30.88 -14.16 10.27
C MET A 152 29.65 -14.57 9.45
N PHE A 153 29.80 -15.48 8.49
CA PHE A 153 28.67 -15.94 7.68
C PHE A 153 27.68 -16.78 8.48
N LYS A 154 28.16 -17.59 9.42
CA LYS A 154 27.29 -18.37 10.30
C LYS A 154 26.40 -17.48 11.19
N ASP A 155 26.94 -16.37 11.68
CA ASP A 155 26.20 -15.40 12.50
C ASP A 155 25.26 -14.51 11.66
N TRP A 156 25.60 -14.29 10.38
CA TRP A 156 24.80 -13.48 9.46
C TRP A 156 23.58 -14.22 8.90
N LEU A 157 23.70 -15.53 8.67
CA LEU A 157 22.62 -16.35 8.13
C LEU A 157 21.46 -16.49 9.11
N THR A 158 20.25 -16.49 8.55
CA THR A 158 19.04 -16.89 9.28
C THR A 158 19.23 -18.29 9.89
N GLU A 159 18.78 -18.47 11.14
CA GLU A 159 18.84 -19.78 11.80
C GLU A 159 18.18 -20.85 10.92
N GLY A 160 18.95 -21.89 10.59
CA GLY A 160 18.45 -23.06 9.84
C GLY A 160 18.61 -23.00 8.32
N TYR A 161 19.33 -22.00 7.77
CA TYR A 161 19.67 -22.03 6.34
C TYR A 161 20.55 -23.25 5.99
N ASP A 162 20.06 -24.09 5.08
CA ASP A 162 20.78 -25.22 4.50
C ASP A 162 20.73 -25.12 2.96
N PRO A 163 21.89 -24.91 2.29
CA PRO A 163 21.97 -24.81 0.83
C PRO A 163 21.35 -26.00 0.09
N GLU A 164 21.31 -27.19 0.70
CA GLU A 164 20.79 -28.40 0.06
C GLU A 164 19.31 -28.68 0.41
N HIS A 165 18.74 -27.99 1.40
CA HIS A 165 17.34 -28.21 1.79
C HIS A 165 16.38 -27.61 0.76
N PHE A 166 15.34 -28.36 0.44
CA PHE A 166 14.19 -27.88 -0.32
C PHE A 166 12.96 -28.76 -0.04
N SER A 167 11.79 -28.14 0.12
CA SER A 167 10.52 -28.83 0.36
C SER A 167 9.36 -28.18 -0.42
N CYS A 168 8.78 -28.93 -1.36
CA CYS A 168 7.56 -28.50 -2.06
C CYS A 168 6.39 -28.28 -1.09
N ASP A 169 6.31 -29.05 -0.01
CA ASP A 169 5.20 -28.91 0.95
C ASP A 169 5.25 -27.57 1.67
N GLU A 170 6.45 -27.12 2.07
CA GLU A 170 6.68 -25.80 2.70
C GLU A 170 6.30 -24.68 1.74
N VAL A 171 6.84 -24.71 0.51
CA VAL A 171 6.50 -23.74 -0.54
C VAL A 171 5.00 -23.72 -0.85
N ASN A 172 4.35 -24.89 -0.90
CA ASN A 172 2.93 -24.99 -1.21
C ASN A 172 2.03 -24.52 -0.06
N VAL A 173 2.49 -24.53 1.19
CA VAL A 173 1.79 -23.84 2.28
C VAL A 173 1.79 -22.33 2.02
N GLU A 174 2.95 -21.77 1.71
CA GLU A 174 3.09 -20.33 1.49
C GLU A 174 2.31 -19.84 0.26
N LEU A 175 2.38 -20.56 -0.87
CA LEU A 175 1.58 -20.26 -2.07
C LEU A 175 0.07 -20.23 -1.77
N ARG A 176 -0.43 -21.08 -0.86
CA ARG A 176 -1.83 -21.10 -0.45
C ARG A 176 -2.20 -19.87 0.39
N GLU A 177 -1.32 -19.46 1.31
CA GLU A 177 -1.53 -18.27 2.15
C GLU A 177 -1.59 -16.98 1.31
N GLN A 178 -0.75 -16.90 0.27
CA GLN A 178 -0.72 -15.77 -0.66
C GLN A 178 -1.86 -15.81 -1.71
N GLY A 179 -2.69 -16.86 -1.73
CA GLY A 179 -3.56 -17.24 -2.86
C GLY A 179 -4.41 -16.12 -3.48
N SER A 180 -4.95 -15.17 -2.71
CA SER A 180 -5.73 -14.06 -3.28
C SER A 180 -4.90 -13.13 -4.18
N LYS A 181 -3.61 -12.95 -3.88
CA LYS A 181 -2.67 -12.08 -4.63
C LYS A 181 -2.20 -12.75 -5.92
N LEU A 182 -2.02 -14.08 -5.89
CA LEU A 182 -1.44 -14.89 -6.96
C LEU A 182 -2.44 -15.39 -8.03
N VAL A 183 -3.74 -15.18 -7.82
CA VAL A 183 -4.82 -15.60 -8.75
C VAL A 183 -5.21 -14.47 -9.71
N PRO A 184 -5.51 -14.75 -10.99
CA PRO A 184 -5.95 -13.75 -11.97
C PRO A 184 -7.07 -12.85 -11.45
N GLN A 185 -6.99 -11.55 -11.74
CA GLN A 185 -8.03 -10.58 -11.31
C GLN A 185 -9.42 -10.94 -11.84
N SER A 186 -9.49 -11.51 -13.04
CA SER A 186 -10.70 -12.02 -13.69
C SER A 186 -11.43 -13.10 -12.85
N ARG A 187 -10.70 -13.83 -12.01
CA ARG A 187 -11.19 -14.96 -11.21
C ARG A 187 -11.31 -14.68 -9.72
N ARG A 188 -10.91 -13.49 -9.24
CA ARG A 188 -11.26 -13.05 -7.89
C ARG A 188 -12.78 -12.90 -7.85
N LYS A 189 -13.48 -13.67 -7.00
CA LYS A 189 -14.91 -13.43 -6.73
C LYS A 189 -15.05 -11.97 -6.31
N GLN A 190 -15.55 -11.12 -7.20
CA GLN A 190 -15.80 -9.74 -6.83
C GLN A 190 -16.85 -9.77 -5.71
N PRO A 191 -16.62 -9.05 -4.60
CA PRO A 191 -17.65 -8.94 -3.58
C PRO A 191 -18.91 -8.41 -4.25
N VAL A 192 -20.04 -9.10 -4.04
CA VAL A 192 -21.33 -8.66 -4.57
C VAL A 192 -21.59 -7.26 -4.02
N LYS A 193 -21.50 -6.25 -4.89
CA LYS A 193 -21.63 -4.85 -4.49
C LYS A 193 -23.07 -4.41 -4.68
N LEU A 194 -23.73 -4.05 -3.58
CA LEU A 194 -25.04 -3.40 -3.65
C LEU A 194 -24.88 -1.97 -4.18
N THR A 195 -25.34 -1.71 -5.40
CA THR A 195 -25.34 -0.36 -5.99
C THR A 195 -26.46 0.50 -5.40
N LYS A 196 -26.36 1.84 -5.51
CA LYS A 196 -27.46 2.74 -5.09
C LYS A 196 -28.78 2.43 -5.81
N ALA A 197 -28.72 2.09 -7.10
CA ALA A 197 -29.89 1.67 -7.87
C ALA A 197 -30.46 0.33 -7.36
N GLY A 198 -29.59 -0.64 -7.07
CA GLY A 198 -29.96 -1.91 -6.46
C GLY A 198 -30.62 -1.72 -5.09
N LEU A 199 -30.02 -0.93 -4.21
CA LEU A 199 -30.57 -0.57 -2.91
C LEU A 199 -31.96 0.05 -3.06
N ASN A 200 -32.10 1.07 -3.92
CA ASN A 200 -33.38 1.75 -4.15
C ASN A 200 -34.47 0.80 -4.67
N LYS A 201 -34.10 -0.18 -5.50
CA LYS A 201 -35.05 -1.19 -5.98
C LYS A 201 -35.56 -2.07 -4.83
N HIS A 202 -34.68 -2.51 -3.93
CA HIS A 202 -35.06 -3.32 -2.76
C HIS A 202 -35.86 -2.51 -1.75
N LEU A 203 -35.43 -1.29 -1.39
CA LEU A 203 -36.13 -0.45 -0.42
C LEU A 203 -37.59 -0.16 -0.82
N LYS A 204 -37.88 -0.02 -2.12
CA LYS A 204 -39.25 0.19 -2.63
C LYS A 204 -40.18 -1.02 -2.47
N GLN A 205 -39.63 -2.21 -2.27
CA GLN A 205 -40.38 -3.45 -2.12
C GLN A 205 -40.66 -3.80 -0.66
N LEU A 206 -39.97 -3.15 0.28
CA LEU A 206 -40.13 -3.37 1.71
C LEU A 206 -41.32 -2.59 2.26
N SER A 207 -42.04 -3.23 3.18
CA SER A 207 -43.01 -2.58 4.05
C SER A 207 -42.34 -1.62 5.02
N ARG A 208 -43.13 -0.79 5.70
CA ARG A 208 -42.63 0.13 6.73
C ARG A 208 -41.98 -0.65 7.88
N GLU A 209 -42.59 -1.74 8.30
CA GLU A 209 -42.13 -2.59 9.40
C GLU A 209 -40.78 -3.24 9.05
N GLU A 210 -40.64 -3.76 7.83
CA GLU A 210 -39.38 -4.34 7.35
C GLU A 210 -38.26 -3.28 7.20
N LEU A 211 -38.60 -2.07 6.74
CA LEU A 211 -37.64 -0.96 6.69
C LEU A 211 -37.16 -0.57 8.09
N MET A 212 -38.06 -0.50 9.06
CA MET A 212 -37.70 -0.20 10.45
C MET A 212 -36.77 -1.27 11.03
N GLU A 213 -37.04 -2.55 10.74
CA GLU A 213 -36.21 -3.64 11.22
C GLU A 213 -34.82 -3.64 10.56
N LEU A 214 -34.74 -3.40 9.25
CA LEU A 214 -33.47 -3.27 8.53
C LEU A 214 -32.59 -2.14 9.09
N VAL A 215 -33.19 -1.00 9.48
CA VAL A 215 -32.45 0.12 10.09
C VAL A 215 -31.92 -0.25 11.48
N LYS A 216 -32.70 -0.98 12.29
CA LYS A 216 -32.24 -1.47 13.60
C LYS A 216 -31.13 -2.50 13.46
N ASP A 217 -31.26 -3.43 12.53
CA ASP A 217 -30.22 -4.42 12.24
C ASP A 217 -28.93 -3.72 11.79
N GLY A 218 -29.05 -2.72 10.91
CA GLY A 218 -27.93 -1.88 10.49
C GLY A 218 -27.27 -1.13 11.65
N TYR A 219 -28.08 -0.58 12.57
CA TYR A 219 -27.59 0.05 13.80
C TYR A 219 -26.84 -0.95 14.70
N GLY A 220 -27.35 -2.18 14.85
CA GLY A 220 -26.69 -3.24 15.62
C GLY A 220 -25.39 -3.74 14.98
N ALA A 221 -25.31 -3.73 13.64
CA ALA A 221 -24.19 -4.30 12.90
C ALA A 221 -22.99 -3.35 12.70
N SER A 222 -23.16 -2.02 12.81
CA SER A 222 -22.10 -1.07 12.45
C SER A 222 -22.04 0.15 13.37
N LYS A 223 -20.87 0.39 13.98
CA LYS A 223 -20.60 1.62 14.76
C LYS A 223 -20.76 2.89 13.93
N ASP A 224 -20.37 2.86 12.66
CA ASP A 224 -20.54 4.02 11.77
C ASP A 224 -22.02 4.32 11.52
N MET A 225 -22.85 3.28 11.40
CA MET A 225 -24.30 3.44 11.31
C MET A 225 -24.88 4.03 12.61
N GLN A 226 -24.38 3.60 13.78
CA GLN A 226 -24.78 4.18 15.07
C GLN A 226 -24.45 5.67 15.15
N ARG A 227 -23.21 6.05 14.81
CA ARG A 227 -22.77 7.46 14.79
C ARG A 227 -23.56 8.29 13.77
N PHE A 228 -23.76 7.76 12.57
CA PHE A 228 -24.55 8.42 11.52
C PHE A 228 -25.98 8.66 11.95
N LEU A 229 -26.65 7.65 12.51
CA LEU A 229 -28.02 7.78 13.00
C LEU A 229 -28.09 8.70 14.22
N ALA A 230 -27.13 8.66 15.14
CA ALA A 230 -27.07 9.59 16.27
C ALA A 230 -26.98 11.04 15.78
N ALA A 231 -26.08 11.34 14.83
CA ALA A 231 -25.96 12.67 14.25
C ALA A 231 -27.24 13.15 13.54
N ARG A 232 -28.02 12.24 12.93
CA ARG A 232 -29.26 12.57 12.20
C ARG A 232 -30.51 12.63 13.09
N LEU A 233 -30.59 11.80 14.13
CA LEU A 233 -31.79 11.63 14.96
C LEU A 233 -31.70 12.38 16.28
N ILE A 234 -30.52 12.40 16.93
CA ILE A 234 -30.28 13.17 18.16
C ILE A 234 -29.88 14.61 17.81
N GLY A 235 -29.18 14.79 16.68
CA GLY A 235 -28.84 16.12 16.16
C GLY A 235 -27.68 16.77 16.89
N LYS A 236 -27.85 18.02 17.35
CA LYS A 236 -26.76 18.89 17.80
C LYS A 236 -25.88 18.28 18.89
N GLU A 237 -26.48 17.66 19.91
CA GLU A 237 -25.74 17.06 21.04
C GLU A 237 -24.83 15.91 20.57
N ALA A 238 -25.32 15.04 19.70
CA ALA A 238 -24.52 13.95 19.14
C ALA A 238 -23.40 14.47 18.22
N VAL A 239 -23.68 15.52 17.44
CA VAL A 239 -22.65 16.17 16.60
C VAL A 239 -21.55 16.78 17.46
N GLU A 240 -21.89 17.44 18.56
CA GLU A 240 -20.93 18.02 19.51
C GLU A 240 -20.06 16.93 20.17
N SER A 241 -20.69 15.85 20.65
CA SER A 241 -19.96 14.72 21.23
C SER A 241 -19.01 14.07 20.22
N LEU A 242 -19.44 13.89 18.97
CA LEU A 242 -18.58 13.38 17.90
C LEU A 242 -17.46 14.37 17.59
N PHE A 243 -17.72 15.68 17.60
CA PHE A 243 -16.70 16.68 17.36
C PHE A 243 -15.56 16.55 18.38
N HIS A 244 -15.86 16.42 19.67
CA HIS A 244 -14.84 16.19 20.70
C HIS A 244 -14.06 14.90 20.47
N GLU A 245 -14.74 13.79 20.16
CA GLU A 245 -14.09 12.50 19.85
C GLU A 245 -13.11 12.63 18.67
N TYR A 246 -13.53 13.25 17.57
CA TYR A 246 -12.69 13.40 16.38
C TYR A 246 -11.58 14.43 16.58
N ARG A 247 -11.80 15.47 17.39
CA ARG A 247 -10.75 16.43 17.78
C ARG A 247 -9.63 15.72 18.54
N ASP A 248 -9.98 14.85 19.48
CA ASP A 248 -8.97 14.10 20.24
C ASP A 248 -8.29 13.01 19.39
N LYS A 249 -9.03 12.35 18.49
CA LYS A 249 -8.45 11.46 17.47
C LYS A 249 -7.37 12.18 16.64
N ILE A 250 -7.68 13.37 16.11
CA ILE A 250 -6.72 14.16 15.33
C ILE A 250 -5.50 14.53 16.17
N LYS A 251 -5.68 15.00 17.41
CA LYS A 251 -4.55 15.31 18.31
C LYS A 251 -3.64 14.10 18.50
N GLN A 252 -4.19 12.91 18.71
CA GLN A 252 -3.40 11.68 18.92
C GLN A 252 -2.58 11.25 17.70
N GLU A 253 -2.97 11.66 16.48
CA GLU A 253 -2.19 11.41 15.26
C GLU A 253 -0.96 12.31 15.15
N PHE A 254 -0.94 13.45 15.85
CA PHE A 254 0.24 14.31 15.98
C PHE A 254 1.01 14.01 17.27
N PHE A 255 0.34 14.15 18.42
CA PHE A 255 0.87 14.06 19.77
C PHE A 255 0.06 13.04 20.60
N PRO A 256 0.43 11.74 20.57
CA PRO A 256 -0.23 10.73 21.40
C PRO A 256 0.09 10.95 22.89
N GLU A 257 -0.84 10.55 23.77
CA GLU A 257 -0.62 10.64 25.24
C GLU A 257 0.57 9.80 25.73
N ARG A 258 0.93 8.74 24.99
CA ARG A 258 2.04 7.85 25.28
C ARG A 258 2.85 7.58 24.02
N GLY A 259 4.16 7.55 24.19
CA GLY A 259 5.12 7.33 23.09
C GLY A 259 5.57 8.63 22.42
N HIS A 260 6.24 8.49 21.29
CA HIS A 260 6.77 9.61 20.51
C HIS A 260 5.71 10.22 19.60
N ALA A 261 5.90 11.50 19.24
CA ALA A 261 5.06 12.19 18.27
C ALA A 261 5.08 11.46 16.90
N LYS A 262 3.93 11.37 16.24
CA LYS A 262 3.72 10.45 15.10
C LYS A 262 3.62 11.12 13.73
N LEU A 263 3.13 12.36 13.68
CA LEU A 263 2.88 13.13 12.45
C LEU A 263 2.10 12.36 11.36
N ARG A 264 1.00 11.69 11.71
CA ARG A 264 0.17 10.93 10.75
C ARG A 264 -0.86 11.82 10.06
N LEU A 265 -0.38 12.69 9.17
CA LEU A 265 -1.20 13.70 8.47
C LEU A 265 -2.40 13.09 7.74
N GLN A 266 -2.19 11.98 7.03
CA GLN A 266 -3.25 11.33 6.26
C GLN A 266 -4.36 10.78 7.16
N GLU A 267 -4.02 10.22 8.31
CA GLU A 267 -5.02 9.70 9.25
C GLU A 267 -5.83 10.83 9.90
N ALA A 268 -5.19 11.95 10.22
CA ALA A 268 -5.90 13.16 10.66
C ALA A 268 -6.85 13.70 9.59
N LYS A 269 -6.43 13.75 8.31
CA LYS A 269 -7.30 14.13 7.18
C LYS A 269 -8.46 13.17 6.99
N ASN A 270 -8.20 11.86 7.09
CA ASN A 270 -9.23 10.83 7.00
C ASN A 270 -10.28 11.02 8.12
N ALA A 271 -9.85 11.32 9.35
CA ALA A 271 -10.74 11.59 10.47
C ALA A 271 -11.65 12.81 10.20
N ILE A 272 -11.11 13.91 9.67
CA ILE A 272 -11.90 15.10 9.28
C ILE A 272 -12.95 14.73 8.21
N ALA A 273 -12.54 14.00 7.16
CA ALA A 273 -13.43 13.60 6.07
C ALA A 273 -14.55 12.66 6.54
N GLU A 274 -14.21 11.72 7.43
CA GLU A 274 -15.14 10.80 8.07
C GLU A 274 -16.18 11.57 8.91
N PHE A 275 -15.73 12.51 9.75
CA PHE A 275 -16.62 13.37 10.54
C PHE A 275 -17.58 14.18 9.65
N LYS A 276 -17.05 14.83 8.60
CA LYS A 276 -17.86 15.60 7.63
C LYS A 276 -18.94 14.72 7.00
N LYS A 277 -18.60 13.49 6.64
CA LYS A 277 -19.53 12.52 6.04
C LYS A 277 -20.63 12.08 7.02
N LEU A 278 -20.26 11.85 8.29
CA LEU A 278 -21.21 11.42 9.32
C LEU A 278 -22.18 12.53 9.71
N THR A 279 -21.67 13.74 9.93
CA THR A 279 -22.46 14.83 10.52
C THR A 279 -23.00 15.81 9.49
N GLY A 280 -22.22 16.12 8.45
CA GLY A 280 -22.45 17.24 7.55
C GLY A 280 -22.31 18.62 8.22
N SER A 281 -21.73 18.69 9.42
CA SER A 281 -21.59 19.95 10.15
C SER A 281 -20.46 20.81 9.58
N VAL A 282 -20.80 21.91 8.90
CA VAL A 282 -19.82 22.82 8.30
C VAL A 282 -18.95 23.48 9.38
N LYS A 283 -19.57 24.06 10.42
CA LYS A 283 -18.86 24.68 11.56
C LYS A 283 -17.81 23.76 12.18
N HIS A 284 -18.21 22.58 12.66
CA HIS A 284 -17.27 21.66 13.31
C HIS A 284 -16.25 21.07 12.35
N THR A 285 -16.59 20.90 11.06
CA THR A 285 -15.61 20.47 10.05
C THR A 285 -14.52 21.53 9.87
N LEU A 286 -14.89 22.81 9.74
CA LEU A 286 -13.94 23.92 9.69
C LEU A 286 -13.07 23.94 10.95
N GLU A 287 -13.67 23.77 12.12
CA GLU A 287 -12.89 23.76 13.37
C GLU A 287 -11.90 22.59 13.46
N LEU A 288 -12.26 21.39 13.02
CA LEU A 288 -11.31 20.26 12.98
C LEU A 288 -10.18 20.50 11.96
N LYS A 289 -10.46 21.16 10.83
CA LYS A 289 -9.43 21.59 9.88
C LYS A 289 -8.50 22.62 10.48
N LEU A 290 -9.04 23.61 11.20
CA LEU A 290 -8.22 24.60 11.91
C LEU A 290 -7.36 23.96 13.01
N VAL A 291 -7.90 22.99 13.77
CA VAL A 291 -7.10 22.20 14.73
C VAL A 291 -5.97 21.45 14.04
N TYR A 292 -6.19 20.88 12.86
CA TYR A 292 -5.11 20.24 12.09
C TYR A 292 -4.00 21.24 11.72
N VAL A 293 -4.37 22.45 11.27
CA VAL A 293 -3.41 23.52 10.95
C VAL A 293 -2.63 23.90 12.19
N GLU A 294 -3.32 24.20 13.30
CA GLU A 294 -2.69 24.58 14.57
C GLU A 294 -1.71 23.51 15.08
N LEU A 295 -2.08 22.23 14.98
CA LEU A 295 -1.21 21.11 15.37
C LEU A 295 -0.01 20.95 14.44
N SER A 296 -0.17 21.21 13.15
CA SER A 296 0.91 21.16 12.17
C SER A 296 1.93 22.28 12.46
N VAL A 297 1.44 23.50 12.67
CA VAL A 297 2.30 24.65 13.06
C VAL A 297 3.00 24.37 14.39
N LEU A 298 2.28 23.82 15.39
CA LEU A 298 2.90 23.42 16.66
C LEU A 298 3.97 22.36 16.47
N PHE A 299 3.74 21.39 15.59
CA PHE A 299 4.69 20.30 15.34
C PHE A 299 6.01 20.82 14.77
N SER A 300 5.96 21.65 13.74
CA SER A 300 7.17 22.26 13.16
C SER A 300 7.88 23.17 14.19
N ASN A 301 7.15 23.97 14.97
CA ASN A 301 7.75 24.74 16.07
C ASN A 301 8.41 23.87 17.15
N THR A 302 7.94 22.64 17.36
CA THR A 302 8.47 21.73 18.38
C THR A 302 9.69 20.96 17.90
N TYR A 303 9.69 20.51 16.63
CA TYR A 303 10.68 19.57 16.09
C TYR A 303 11.58 20.15 15.00
N GLY A 304 11.35 21.40 14.59
CA GLY A 304 12.05 22.06 13.50
C GLY A 304 11.47 21.73 12.13
N ASP A 305 12.24 22.06 11.08
CA ASP A 305 11.83 21.83 9.70
C ASP A 305 11.60 20.34 9.39
N ILE A 306 10.49 20.05 8.68
CA ILE A 306 10.06 18.69 8.34
C ILE A 306 10.44 18.32 6.90
N ASP A 307 9.55 18.54 5.92
CA ASP A 307 9.83 18.39 4.49
C ASP A 307 8.82 19.22 3.67
N ALA A 308 9.07 19.38 2.37
CA ALA A 308 8.19 20.16 1.49
C ALA A 308 6.75 19.61 1.47
N ARG A 309 6.59 18.28 1.48
CA ARG A 309 5.28 17.62 1.41
C ARG A 309 4.43 17.93 2.65
N PHE A 310 5.04 18.00 3.83
CA PHE A 310 4.37 18.41 5.05
C PHE A 310 3.84 19.84 4.93
N TYR A 311 4.66 20.77 4.45
CA TYR A 311 4.29 22.17 4.30
C TYR A 311 3.22 22.39 3.22
N ASP A 312 3.30 21.68 2.09
CA ASP A 312 2.23 21.68 1.07
C ASP A 312 0.89 21.25 1.66
N GLN A 313 0.91 20.21 2.52
CA GLN A 313 -0.29 19.71 3.17
C GLN A 313 -0.84 20.65 4.25
N LEU A 314 0.01 21.40 4.93
CA LEU A 314 -0.38 22.43 5.89
C LEU A 314 -1.06 23.60 5.16
N MET A 315 -0.39 24.16 4.14
CA MET A 315 -0.91 25.29 3.37
C MET A 315 -2.23 24.94 2.68
N SER A 316 -2.32 23.75 2.06
CA SER A 316 -3.58 23.28 1.45
C SER A 316 -4.72 23.12 2.48
N MET A 317 -4.44 22.66 3.71
CA MET A 317 -5.48 22.59 4.74
C MET A 317 -5.89 23.98 5.24
N TYR A 318 -4.96 24.94 5.27
CA TYR A 318 -5.25 26.32 5.66
C TYR A 318 -6.08 27.03 4.59
N GLU A 319 -5.72 26.91 3.31
CA GLU A 319 -6.52 27.37 2.16
C GLU A 319 -7.94 26.82 2.24
N ASP A 320 -8.08 25.52 2.49
CA ASP A 320 -9.37 24.85 2.71
C ASP A 320 -10.22 25.48 3.85
N VAL A 321 -9.58 26.01 4.91
CA VAL A 321 -10.28 26.73 6.00
C VAL A 321 -10.76 28.09 5.53
N ILE A 322 -9.90 28.82 4.80
CA ILE A 322 -10.22 30.13 4.23
C ILE A 322 -11.34 30.05 3.21
N ASP A 323 -11.31 29.05 2.33
CA ASP A 323 -12.34 28.79 1.33
C ASP A 323 -13.71 28.56 1.98
N ILE A 324 -13.76 27.71 3.02
CA ILE A 324 -15.01 27.48 3.76
C ILE A 324 -15.48 28.78 4.41
N LEU A 325 -14.59 29.62 4.96
CA LEU A 325 -14.99 30.91 5.53
C LEU A 325 -15.52 31.87 4.49
N ASN A 326 -14.96 31.89 3.29
CA ASN A 326 -15.34 32.81 2.22
C ASN A 326 -16.70 32.48 1.56
N GLU A 327 -17.32 31.36 1.93
CA GLU A 327 -18.71 31.05 1.59
C GLU A 327 -19.69 31.99 2.30
N HIS A 328 -20.79 32.37 1.63
CA HIS A 328 -21.78 33.30 2.22
C HIS A 328 -22.47 32.71 3.47
N GLU A 329 -22.67 31.39 3.50
CA GLU A 329 -23.37 30.69 4.58
C GLU A 329 -22.57 30.59 5.89
N THR A 330 -21.28 30.92 5.85
CA THR A 330 -20.32 30.75 6.96
C THR A 330 -19.68 32.07 7.37
N ALA A 331 -20.10 33.21 6.81
CA ALA A 331 -19.52 34.53 7.10
C ALA A 331 -19.48 34.86 8.61
N GLU A 332 -20.49 34.43 9.36
CA GLU A 332 -20.55 34.60 10.82
C GLU A 332 -19.45 33.84 11.58
N LEU A 333 -18.93 32.74 11.02
CA LEU A 333 -17.85 31.95 11.61
C LEU A 333 -16.51 32.70 11.55
N PHE A 334 -16.34 33.66 10.63
CA PHE A 334 -15.11 34.45 10.58
C PHE A 334 -14.86 35.16 11.90
N HIS A 335 -15.88 35.80 12.47
CA HIS A 335 -15.72 36.52 13.74
C HIS A 335 -15.41 35.59 14.92
N GLU A 336 -15.83 34.33 14.85
CA GLU A 336 -15.53 33.31 15.86
C GLU A 336 -14.09 32.80 15.76
N TYR A 337 -13.53 32.67 14.55
CA TYR A 337 -12.24 32.01 14.32
C TYR A 337 -11.09 32.94 13.89
N LYS A 338 -11.34 34.22 13.58
CA LYS A 338 -10.33 35.15 13.02
C LYS A 338 -9.02 35.18 13.81
N GLU A 339 -9.09 35.22 15.15
CA GLU A 339 -7.90 35.32 16.00
C GLU A 339 -7.04 34.06 15.94
N ARG A 340 -7.68 32.89 15.85
CA ARG A 340 -6.99 31.60 15.75
C ARG A 340 -6.34 31.40 14.39
N ILE A 341 -7.04 31.82 13.34
CA ILE A 341 -6.56 31.74 11.95
C ILE A 341 -5.35 32.65 11.75
N GLU A 342 -5.47 33.91 12.17
CA GLU A 342 -4.36 34.86 12.15
C GLU A 342 -3.17 34.35 12.99
N ALA A 343 -3.43 33.84 14.20
CA ALA A 343 -2.38 33.28 15.04
C ALA A 343 -1.68 32.07 14.40
N ALA A 344 -2.40 31.21 13.67
CA ALA A 344 -1.79 30.09 12.96
C ALA A 344 -0.80 30.55 11.88
N ALA A 345 -1.16 31.59 11.10
CA ALA A 345 -0.27 32.18 10.10
C ALA A 345 0.95 32.86 10.73
N TRP A 346 0.76 33.64 11.81
CA TRP A 346 1.87 34.27 12.54
C TRP A 346 2.81 33.28 13.22
N ASN A 347 2.28 32.19 13.78
CA ASN A 347 3.10 31.16 14.42
C ASN A 347 3.88 30.30 13.42
N ALA A 348 3.63 30.45 12.11
CA ALA A 348 4.45 29.87 11.05
C ALA A 348 5.64 30.79 10.66
N ALA A 349 5.77 31.97 11.27
CA ALA A 349 6.87 32.88 10.99
C ALA A 349 8.22 32.21 11.26
N GLY A 350 9.11 32.29 10.27
CA GLY A 350 10.43 31.65 10.32
C GLY A 350 10.47 30.20 9.83
N PHE A 351 9.34 29.62 9.41
CA PHE A 351 9.34 28.35 8.69
C PHE A 351 9.98 28.53 7.31
N GLY A 352 10.64 27.48 6.82
CA GLY A 352 11.07 27.44 5.42
C GLY A 352 9.89 27.42 4.43
N TRP A 353 10.20 27.38 3.13
CA TRP A 353 9.22 27.18 2.05
C TRP A 353 8.16 28.27 1.86
N GLY A 354 8.34 29.45 2.45
CA GLY A 354 7.41 30.57 2.28
C GLY A 354 6.05 30.36 2.95
N VAL A 355 5.97 29.45 3.92
CA VAL A 355 4.70 29.04 4.54
C VAL A 355 4.00 30.20 5.22
N HIS A 356 4.76 31.05 5.93
CA HIS A 356 4.21 32.22 6.60
C HIS A 356 3.60 33.20 5.59
N GLU A 357 4.33 33.51 4.53
CA GLU A 357 3.91 34.44 3.48
C GLU A 357 2.63 33.94 2.80
N VAL A 358 2.59 32.66 2.40
CA VAL A 358 1.39 32.06 1.79
C VAL A 358 0.20 32.07 2.74
N MET A 359 0.39 31.72 4.02
CA MET A 359 -0.71 31.73 5.00
C MET A 359 -1.21 33.16 5.31
N MET A 360 -0.32 34.15 5.28
CA MET A 360 -0.70 35.56 5.45
C MET A 360 -1.45 36.10 4.24
N ASP A 361 -1.00 35.78 3.02
CA ASP A 361 -1.70 36.16 1.78
C ASP A 361 -3.12 35.56 1.78
N LEU A 362 -3.26 34.28 2.12
CA LEU A 362 -4.57 33.62 2.26
C LEU A 362 -5.44 34.24 3.38
N TYR A 363 -4.83 34.72 4.48
CA TYR A 363 -5.58 35.42 5.53
C TYR A 363 -6.11 36.78 5.06
N ASP A 364 -5.34 37.50 4.25
CA ASP A 364 -5.73 38.79 3.68
C ASP A 364 -6.82 38.65 2.60
N ASP A 365 -6.92 37.48 1.96
CA ASP A 365 -7.97 37.13 1.00
C ASP A 365 -9.34 36.79 1.65
N ILE A 366 -9.47 36.85 2.98
CA ILE A 366 -10.75 36.66 3.65
C ILE A 366 -11.69 37.84 3.38
N ARG A 367 -12.84 37.57 2.76
CA ARG A 367 -13.83 38.55 2.30
C ARG A 367 -14.51 39.36 3.41
N TRP A 368 -14.42 38.91 4.65
CA TRP A 368 -15.16 39.44 5.80
C TRP A 368 -14.30 40.25 6.78
N LYS A 369 -13.00 40.38 6.48
CA LYS A 369 -12.03 41.22 7.21
C LYS A 369 -12.30 42.69 6.92
#